data_AF-H1VRR4-F1
#
_entry.id   AF-H1VRR4-F1
#
_cell.length_a   1.000
_cell.length_b   1.000
_cell.length_c   1.000
_cell.angle_alpha   90.00
_cell.angle_beta   90.00
_cell.angle_gamma   90.00
#
_symmetry.space_group_name_H-M   'P 1'
#
loop_
_entity.id
_entity.type
_entity.pdbx_description
1 polymer ?
#
loop_
_entity_poly.entity_id
_entity_poly.type
_entity_poly.pdbx_seq_one_letter_code
_entity_poly.pdbx_strand_id
1 'polypeptide(L)'
;MYAIHDYDALFESPYPIAEIYRQATGSAAGATGLLALVLICIGLTLIGLYITCGRTLWALARDGASPRPDVLGKVDHRLGMPMWSTVVSAVLVTVLGAIYVGSTTAFNAFVGSFILLSSSSYLAAILPNLLAGRKRVAYGPFHMRGWIGFAVNGFACAYMSVWFVIYCFPYALPTDAQSMNYACVIWGGLTAFVALWWFLGARKGYEGPTTTGGVVAEMEVGGARHAA
;
A
#
# COMPACT_ATOMS: atom_id res chain seq x y z
N MET A 1 -1.20 20.90 18.95
CA MET A 1 -0.98 22.31 18.55
C MET A 1 -0.89 23.27 19.74
N TYR A 2 -1.65 23.09 20.83
CA TYR A 2 -1.62 23.99 21.99
C TYR A 2 -0.37 23.91 22.90
N ALA A 3 0.56 22.99 22.62
CA ALA A 3 1.75 22.72 23.44
C ALA A 3 3.08 23.01 22.71
N ILE A 4 3.01 23.64 21.53
CA ILE A 4 4.18 24.02 20.73
C ILE A 4 4.39 25.51 20.96
N HIS A 5 5.54 25.86 21.50
CA HIS A 5 5.91 27.24 21.82
C HIS A 5 6.97 27.79 20.87
N ASP A 6 7.78 26.92 20.27
CA ASP A 6 8.87 27.29 19.38
C ASP A 6 8.82 26.45 18.10
N TYR A 7 8.49 27.11 16.99
CA TYR A 7 8.43 26.50 15.67
C TYR A 7 9.82 26.41 15.01
N ASP A 8 10.73 27.33 15.32
CA ASP A 8 12.07 27.36 14.72
C ASP A 8 12.90 26.17 15.25
N ALA A 9 12.83 25.92 16.56
CA ALA A 9 13.43 24.72 17.16
C ALA A 9 12.87 23.40 16.58
N LEU A 10 11.65 23.43 16.06
CA LEU A 10 11.00 22.26 15.46
C LEU A 10 11.51 21.98 14.05
N PHE A 11 11.78 23.03 13.26
CA PHE A 11 12.30 22.93 11.90
C PHE A 11 13.80 22.62 11.87
N GLU A 12 14.56 23.07 12.87
CA GLU A 12 15.98 22.75 13.00
C GLU A 12 16.23 21.35 13.57
N SER A 13 15.27 20.79 14.30
CA SER A 13 15.44 19.48 14.93
C SER A 13 15.41 18.34 13.90
N PRO A 14 16.39 17.42 13.94
CA PRO A 14 16.36 16.21 13.09
C PRO A 14 15.21 15.27 13.45
N TYR A 15 14.60 15.42 14.63
CA TYR A 15 13.45 14.64 15.08
C TYR A 15 12.36 15.56 15.67
N PRO A 16 11.51 16.17 14.81
CA PRO A 16 10.49 17.11 15.24
C PRO A 16 9.52 16.56 16.30
N ILE A 17 9.22 15.25 16.26
CA ILE A 17 8.34 14.58 17.24
C ILE A 17 8.95 14.60 18.65
N ALA A 18 10.26 14.39 18.78
CA ALA A 18 10.93 14.43 20.07
C ALA A 18 10.89 15.83 20.67
N GLU A 19 11.05 16.85 19.82
CA GLU A 19 10.97 18.25 20.22
C GLU A 19 9.54 18.64 20.65
N ILE A 20 8.51 18.17 19.94
CA ILE A 20 7.11 18.36 20.35
C ILE A 20 6.86 17.79 21.75
N TYR A 21 7.36 16.58 22.03
CA TYR A 21 7.19 15.98 23.36
C TYR A 21 7.99 16.70 24.43
N ARG A 22 9.16 17.24 24.11
CA ARG A 22 9.95 18.07 25.02
C ARG A 22 9.21 19.36 25.36
N GLN A 23 8.70 20.07 24.36
CA GLN A 23 7.92 21.30 24.56
C GLN A 23 6.62 21.03 25.31
N ALA A 24 5.95 19.91 25.03
CA ALA A 24 4.69 19.55 25.69
C ALA A 24 4.84 19.09 27.14
N THR A 25 5.96 18.47 27.51
CA THR A 25 6.17 17.95 28.88
C THR A 25 7.01 18.88 29.75
N GLY A 26 7.74 19.83 29.15
CA GLY A 26 8.66 20.72 29.86
C GLY A 26 9.87 20.00 30.49
N SER A 27 10.06 18.70 30.20
CA SER A 27 11.12 17.88 30.79
C SER A 27 11.64 16.82 29.82
N ALA A 28 12.96 16.67 29.76
CA ALA A 28 13.61 15.64 28.93
C ALA A 28 13.21 14.21 29.36
N ALA A 29 12.97 13.98 30.65
CA ALA A 29 12.54 12.68 31.16
C ALA A 29 11.11 12.33 30.72
N GLY A 30 10.21 13.33 30.72
CA GLY A 30 8.84 13.18 30.21
C GLY A 30 8.84 12.85 28.72
N ALA A 31 9.57 13.62 27.92
CA ALA A 31 9.71 13.38 26.48
C ALA A 31 10.26 11.97 26.16
N THR A 32 11.26 11.51 26.91
CA THR A 32 11.83 10.16 26.74
C THR A 32 10.81 9.06 27.06
N GLY A 33 10.00 9.24 28.11
CA GLY A 33 8.92 8.30 28.45
C GLY A 33 7.85 8.20 27.36
N LEU A 34 7.43 9.34 26.78
CA LEU A 34 6.50 9.36 25.65
C LEU A 34 7.10 8.72 24.39
N LEU A 35 8.37 9.00 24.08
CA LEU A 35 9.08 8.35 22.97
C LEU A 35 9.17 6.83 23.16
N ALA A 36 9.44 6.36 24.38
CA ALA A 36 9.47 4.92 24.68
C ALA A 36 8.10 4.26 24.44
N LEU A 37 7.00 4.92 24.79
CA LEU A 37 5.64 4.43 24.51
C LEU A 37 5.40 4.33 22.99
N VAL A 38 5.80 5.34 22.23
CA VAL A 38 5.71 5.32 20.76
C VAL A 38 6.51 4.16 20.17
N LEU A 39 7.71 3.88 20.69
CA LEU A 39 8.53 2.75 20.25
C LEU A 39 7.83 1.40 20.50
N ILE A 40 7.15 1.23 21.63
CA ILE A 40 6.35 0.03 21.91
C ILE A 40 5.22 -0.12 20.89
N CYS A 41 4.49 0.96 20.60
CA CYS A 41 3.42 0.96 19.59
C CYS A 41 3.95 0.60 18.19
N ILE A 42 5.10 1.14 17.80
CA ILE A 42 5.75 0.82 16.52
C ILE A 42 6.12 -0.66 16.48
N GLY A 43 6.72 -1.19 17.56
CA GLY A 43 7.08 -2.61 17.65
C GLY A 43 5.90 -3.55 17.43
N LEU A 44 4.75 -3.26 18.06
CA LEU A 44 3.52 -4.04 17.86
C LEU A 44 2.98 -3.92 16.42
N THR A 45 3.06 -2.73 15.83
CA THR A 45 2.59 -2.48 14.46
C THR A 45 3.44 -3.23 13.43
N LEU A 46 4.76 -3.32 13.64
CA LEU A 46 5.67 -4.04 12.74
C LEU A 46 5.30 -5.52 12.63
N ILE A 47 4.93 -6.17 13.74
CA ILE A 47 4.50 -7.58 13.74
C ILE A 47 3.27 -7.75 12.84
N GLY A 48 2.26 -6.90 13.01
CA GLY A 48 1.05 -6.91 12.19
C GLY A 48 1.33 -6.67 10.70
N LEU A 49 2.27 -5.76 10.40
CA LEU A 49 2.68 -5.45 9.03
C LEU A 49 3.34 -6.65 8.35
N TYR A 50 4.29 -7.32 9.02
CA TYR A 50 4.96 -8.51 8.46
C TYR A 50 3.99 -9.67 8.19
N ILE A 51 3.03 -9.89 9.09
CA ILE A 51 1.99 -10.90 8.88
C ILE A 51 1.13 -10.54 7.67
N THR A 52 0.72 -9.27 7.56
CA THR A 52 -0.11 -8.80 6.46
C THR A 52 0.62 -8.91 5.12
N CYS A 53 1.86 -8.42 5.03
CA CYS A 53 2.69 -8.53 3.82
C CYS A 53 2.93 -9.99 3.40
N GLY A 54 3.22 -10.88 4.36
CA GLY A 54 3.40 -12.29 4.07
C GLY A 54 2.11 -12.93 3.52
N ARG A 55 0.95 -12.59 4.07
CA ARG A 55 -0.36 -13.10 3.62
C ARG A 55 -0.77 -12.53 2.27
N THR A 56 -0.49 -11.26 1.98
CA THR A 56 -0.81 -10.66 0.67
C THR A 56 0.06 -11.25 -0.43
N LEU A 57 1.36 -11.43 -0.18
CA LEU A 57 2.25 -12.09 -1.14
C LEU A 57 1.87 -13.56 -1.36
N TRP A 58 1.49 -14.27 -0.28
CA TRP A 58 0.99 -15.64 -0.38
C TRP A 58 -0.32 -15.72 -1.17
N ALA A 59 -1.27 -14.80 -0.96
CA ALA A 59 -2.50 -14.77 -1.73
C ALA A 59 -2.23 -14.54 -3.23
N LEU A 60 -1.30 -13.65 -3.56
CA LEU A 60 -0.85 -13.42 -4.93
C LEU A 60 -0.19 -14.68 -5.54
N ALA A 61 0.55 -15.43 -4.72
CA ALA A 61 1.19 -16.68 -5.13
C ALA A 61 0.20 -17.82 -5.33
N ARG A 62 -0.82 -17.92 -4.46
CA ARG A 62 -1.94 -18.87 -4.62
C ARG A 62 -2.69 -18.61 -5.91
N ASP A 63 -2.91 -17.33 -6.23
CA ASP A 63 -3.57 -16.92 -7.47
C ASP A 63 -2.62 -16.97 -8.69
N GLY A 64 -1.38 -17.46 -8.55
CA GLY A 64 -0.45 -17.68 -9.66
C GLY A 64 0.19 -16.42 -10.28
N ALA A 65 0.02 -15.25 -9.66
CA ALA A 65 0.59 -13.98 -10.15
C ALA A 65 1.99 -13.66 -9.61
N SER A 66 2.52 -14.46 -8.67
CA SER A 66 3.82 -14.20 -8.04
C SER A 66 5.02 -14.85 -8.78
N PRO A 67 6.25 -14.35 -8.58
CA PRO A 67 7.47 -15.01 -9.06
C PRO A 67 7.68 -16.35 -8.34
N ARG A 68 7.48 -17.47 -9.05
CA ARG A 68 7.50 -18.86 -8.53
C ARG A 68 6.38 -19.14 -7.51
N PRO A 69 5.12 -19.28 -7.99
CA PRO A 69 3.98 -19.57 -7.13
C PRO A 69 4.15 -20.88 -6.34
N ASP A 70 4.89 -21.86 -6.87
CA ASP A 70 5.16 -23.16 -6.22
C ASP A 70 5.93 -23.07 -4.89
N VAL A 71 6.67 -21.99 -4.67
CA VAL A 71 7.46 -21.78 -3.43
C VAL A 71 6.75 -20.78 -2.52
N LEU A 72 6.29 -19.66 -3.08
CA LEU A 72 5.64 -18.60 -2.31
C LEU A 72 4.22 -18.99 -1.85
N GLY A 73 3.54 -19.86 -2.59
CA GLY A 73 2.19 -20.34 -2.27
C GLY A 73 2.17 -21.47 -1.23
N LYS A 74 3.32 -22.04 -0.85
CA LYS A 74 3.39 -23.11 0.16
C LYS A 74 3.18 -22.57 1.57
N VAL A 75 2.25 -23.18 2.29
CA VAL A 75 2.03 -22.93 3.73
C VAL A 75 2.78 -23.99 4.52
N ASP A 76 3.52 -23.56 5.54
CA ASP A 76 4.17 -24.51 6.45
C ASP A 76 3.12 -25.08 7.43
N HIS A 77 2.95 -26.39 7.45
CA HIS A 77 1.96 -27.07 8.30
C HIS A 77 2.29 -27.03 9.79
N ARG A 78 3.56 -26.84 10.19
CA ARG A 78 3.95 -26.76 11.60
C ARG A 78 3.65 -25.40 12.20
N LEU A 79 3.80 -24.35 11.40
CA LEU A 79 3.65 -22.97 11.84
C LEU A 79 2.30 -22.35 11.41
N GLY A 80 1.57 -23.00 10.51
CA GLY A 80 0.27 -22.52 10.02
C GLY A 80 0.36 -21.20 9.24
N MET A 81 1.56 -20.81 8.80
CA MET A 81 1.80 -19.54 8.13
C MET A 81 2.68 -19.69 6.87
N PRO A 82 2.55 -18.79 5.88
CA PRO A 82 3.35 -18.84 4.67
C PRO A 82 4.77 -18.31 4.91
N MET A 83 5.62 -19.15 5.52
CA MET A 83 6.98 -18.80 5.94
C MET A 83 7.83 -18.19 4.81
N TRP A 84 7.83 -18.81 3.63
CA TRP A 84 8.62 -18.33 2.49
C TRP A 84 8.18 -16.96 2.00
N SER A 85 6.87 -16.69 1.95
CA SER A 85 6.35 -15.38 1.58
C SER A 85 6.71 -14.30 2.60
N THR A 86 6.66 -14.62 3.90
CA THR A 86 7.08 -13.69 4.96
C THR A 86 8.58 -13.40 4.90
N VAL A 87 9.43 -14.43 4.73
CA VAL A 87 10.89 -14.25 4.65
C VAL A 87 11.28 -13.43 3.42
N VAL A 88 10.70 -13.71 2.25
CA VAL A 88 10.96 -12.93 1.04
C VAL A 88 10.54 -11.47 1.22
N SER A 89 9.37 -11.24 1.83
CA SER A 89 8.92 -9.88 2.15
C SER A 89 9.87 -9.17 3.11
N ALA A 90 10.37 -9.86 4.14
CA ALA A 90 11.32 -9.30 5.09
C ALA A 90 12.66 -8.94 4.42
N VAL A 91 13.21 -9.84 3.59
CA VAL A 91 14.44 -9.59 2.83
C VAL A 91 14.27 -8.39 1.90
N LEU A 92 13.15 -8.30 1.17
CA LEU A 92 12.86 -7.16 0.29
C LEU A 92 12.79 -5.85 1.07
N VAL A 93 12.09 -5.83 2.22
CA VAL A 93 12.02 -4.65 3.08
C VAL A 93 13.40 -4.27 3.62
N THR A 94 14.23 -5.24 4.01
CA THR A 94 15.61 -4.98 4.45
C THR A 94 16.47 -4.38 3.33
N VAL A 95 16.36 -4.90 2.10
CA VAL A 95 17.09 -4.37 0.93
C VAL A 95 16.63 -2.94 0.60
N LEU A 96 15.32 -2.68 0.64
CA LEU A 96 14.78 -1.34 0.44
C LEU A 96 15.20 -0.38 1.57
N GLY A 97 15.30 -0.88 2.81
CA GLY A 97 15.83 -0.12 3.95
C GLY A 97 17.31 0.22 3.80
N ALA A 98 18.11 -0.66 3.20
CA ALA A 98 19.53 -0.43 2.95
C ALA A 98 19.79 0.76 1.99
N ILE A 99 18.78 1.18 1.19
CA ILE A 99 18.86 2.39 0.36
C ILE A 99 19.18 3.63 1.21
N TYR A 100 18.70 3.66 2.46
CA TYR A 100 18.97 4.77 3.39
C TYR A 100 20.47 5.00 3.62
N VAL A 101 21.28 3.94 3.62
CA VAL A 101 22.75 4.03 3.79
C VAL A 101 23.42 4.72 2.61
N GLY A 102 22.88 4.55 1.40
CA GLY A 102 23.42 5.17 0.19
C GLY A 102 22.91 6.59 -0.04
N SER A 103 21.63 6.84 0.20
CA SER A 103 21.02 8.16 0.03
C SER A 103 19.75 8.33 0.85
N THR A 104 19.77 9.30 1.77
CA THR A 104 18.59 9.71 2.54
C THR A 104 17.52 10.32 1.64
N THR A 105 17.91 11.05 0.59
CA THR A 105 17.01 11.61 -0.43
C THR A 105 16.25 10.52 -1.16
N ALA A 106 16.94 9.48 -1.64
CA ALA A 106 16.29 8.36 -2.33
C ALA A 106 15.33 7.59 -1.41
N PHE A 107 15.73 7.36 -0.15
CA PHE A 107 14.86 6.72 0.84
C PHE A 107 13.64 7.57 1.17
N ASN A 108 13.80 8.87 1.41
CA ASN A 108 12.70 9.78 1.70
C ASN A 108 11.72 9.87 0.52
N ALA A 109 12.23 9.92 -0.71
CA ALA A 109 11.40 9.86 -1.91
C ALA A 109 10.62 8.55 -2.03
N PHE A 110 11.27 7.42 -1.73
CA PHE A 110 10.63 6.10 -1.72
C PHE A 110 9.51 6.02 -0.66
N VAL A 111 9.79 6.42 0.58
CA VAL A 111 8.79 6.45 1.66
C VAL A 111 7.65 7.42 1.33
N GLY A 112 7.96 8.59 0.78
CA GLY A 112 6.95 9.56 0.35
C GLY A 112 6.04 9.04 -0.77
N SER A 113 6.57 8.21 -1.67
CA SER A 113 5.80 7.60 -2.76
C SER A 113 4.70 6.64 -2.28
N PHE A 114 4.78 6.15 -1.04
CA PHE A 114 3.77 5.26 -0.44
C PHE A 114 2.34 5.81 -0.55
N ILE A 115 2.16 7.13 -0.43
CA ILE A 115 0.84 7.78 -0.53
C ILE A 115 0.27 7.61 -1.94
N LEU A 116 1.09 7.75 -2.98
CA LEU A 116 0.68 7.57 -4.37
C LEU A 116 0.37 6.09 -4.65
N LEU A 117 1.24 5.18 -4.20
CA LEU A 117 1.04 3.74 -4.35
C LEU A 117 -0.27 3.30 -3.69
N SER A 118 -0.51 3.70 -2.45
CA SER A 118 -1.73 3.38 -1.71
C SER A 118 -2.97 3.95 -2.39
N SER A 119 -2.93 5.22 -2.78
CA SER A 119 -4.04 5.88 -3.49
C SER A 119 -4.35 5.18 -4.81
N SER A 120 -3.32 4.79 -5.57
CA SER A 120 -3.48 4.05 -6.82
C SER A 120 -4.06 2.65 -6.61
N SER A 121 -3.71 1.96 -5.51
CA SER A 121 -4.29 0.67 -5.15
C SER A 121 -5.78 0.78 -4.85
N TYR A 122 -6.22 1.84 -4.16
CA TYR A 122 -7.64 2.09 -3.92
C TYR A 122 -8.38 2.45 -5.21
N LEU A 123 -7.77 3.27 -6.06
CA LEU A 123 -8.33 3.63 -7.35
C LEU A 123 -8.50 2.40 -8.25
N ALA A 124 -7.50 1.50 -8.27
CA ALA A 124 -7.54 0.24 -9.02
C ALA A 124 -8.63 -0.73 -8.51
N ALA A 125 -9.05 -0.63 -7.25
CA ALA A 125 -10.16 -1.42 -6.71
C ALA A 125 -11.54 -0.80 -7.00
N ILE A 126 -11.68 0.52 -6.84
CA ILE A 126 -12.97 1.22 -6.94
C ILE A 126 -13.34 1.48 -8.40
N LEU A 127 -12.39 1.88 -9.24
CA LEU A 127 -12.65 2.32 -10.61
C LEU A 127 -13.22 1.19 -11.50
N PRO A 128 -12.66 -0.03 -11.54
CA PRO A 128 -13.26 -1.13 -12.31
C PRO A 128 -14.64 -1.54 -11.79
N ASN A 129 -14.86 -1.45 -10.48
CA ASN A 129 -16.17 -1.71 -9.89
C ASN A 129 -17.21 -0.66 -10.32
N LEU A 130 -16.81 0.62 -10.40
CA LEU A 130 -17.66 1.70 -10.90
C LEU A 130 -17.96 1.53 -12.40
N LEU A 131 -16.94 1.24 -13.21
CA LEU A 131 -17.05 1.02 -14.65
C LEU A 131 -17.87 -0.23 -15.00
N ALA A 132 -17.78 -1.29 -14.20
CA ALA A 132 -18.61 -2.50 -14.33
C ALA A 132 -20.05 -2.32 -13.81
N GLY A 133 -20.46 -1.07 -13.52
CA GLY A 133 -21.81 -0.75 -13.06
C GLY A 133 -22.13 -1.34 -11.70
N ARG A 134 -21.12 -1.61 -10.85
CA ARG A 134 -21.29 -2.17 -9.50
C ARG A 134 -21.88 -3.59 -9.49
N LYS A 135 -21.73 -4.35 -10.58
CA LYS A 135 -22.33 -5.70 -10.76
C LYS A 135 -21.36 -6.87 -10.49
N ARG A 136 -20.06 -6.63 -10.47
CA ARG A 136 -19.02 -7.69 -10.40
C ARG A 136 -18.53 -8.00 -8.98
N VAL A 137 -18.98 -7.25 -7.98
CA VAL A 137 -18.57 -7.42 -6.58
C VAL A 137 -19.70 -8.10 -5.82
N ALA A 138 -19.39 -9.24 -5.20
CA ALA A 138 -20.29 -9.87 -4.24
C ALA A 138 -20.41 -8.96 -3.01
N TYR A 139 -21.61 -8.46 -2.75
CA TYR A 139 -21.86 -7.55 -1.63
C TYR A 139 -21.92 -8.30 -0.31
N GLY A 140 -21.21 -7.80 0.70
CA GLY A 140 -21.35 -8.24 2.08
C GLY A 140 -22.62 -7.69 2.76
N PRO A 141 -22.79 -7.91 4.08
CA PRO A 141 -23.97 -7.50 4.85
C PRO A 141 -24.27 -5.99 4.76
N PHE A 142 -23.25 -5.18 4.52
CA PHE A 142 -23.39 -3.75 4.27
C PHE A 142 -23.24 -3.45 2.78
N HIS A 143 -24.32 -2.95 2.16
CA HIS A 143 -24.29 -2.44 0.79
C HIS A 143 -24.91 -1.03 0.74
N MET A 144 -24.28 -0.10 0.03
CA MET A 144 -24.92 1.18 -0.30
C MET A 144 -25.72 1.00 -1.60
N ARG A 145 -27.05 0.90 -1.49
CA ARG A 145 -27.94 0.66 -2.65
C ARG A 145 -28.15 1.91 -3.50
N GLY A 146 -28.34 1.69 -4.79
CA GLY A 146 -28.75 2.73 -5.75
C GLY A 146 -27.65 3.73 -6.12
N TRP A 147 -28.10 4.90 -6.60
CA TRP A 147 -27.26 5.97 -7.14
C TRP A 147 -26.28 6.56 -6.10
N ILE A 148 -26.61 6.50 -4.81
CA ILE A 148 -25.79 7.02 -3.71
C ILE A 148 -24.40 6.36 -3.71
N GLY A 149 -24.33 5.03 -3.81
CA GLY A 149 -23.02 4.36 -3.86
C GLY A 149 -22.28 4.56 -5.18
N PHE A 150 -22.97 4.97 -6.26
CA PHE A 150 -22.31 5.39 -7.50
C PHE A 150 -21.70 6.79 -7.34
N ALA A 151 -22.44 7.73 -6.73
CA ALA A 151 -21.97 9.08 -6.44
C ALA A 151 -20.81 9.09 -5.45
N VAL A 152 -20.88 8.31 -4.36
CA VAL A 152 -19.82 8.21 -3.35
C VAL A 152 -18.54 7.62 -3.95
N ASN A 153 -18.64 6.53 -4.72
CA ASN A 153 -17.48 5.95 -5.39
C ASN A 153 -16.90 6.89 -6.46
N GLY A 154 -17.76 7.59 -7.21
CA GLY A 154 -17.33 8.60 -8.18
C GLY A 154 -16.61 9.76 -7.52
N PHE A 155 -17.14 10.29 -6.42
CA PHE A 155 -16.50 11.34 -5.64
C PHE A 155 -15.16 10.86 -5.05
N ALA A 156 -15.10 9.65 -4.51
CA ALA A 156 -13.86 9.06 -4.00
C ALA A 156 -12.79 8.95 -5.09
N CYS A 157 -13.15 8.44 -6.29
CA CYS A 157 -12.23 8.38 -7.42
C CYS A 157 -11.76 9.77 -7.88
N ALA A 158 -12.68 10.75 -7.96
CA ALA A 158 -12.34 12.12 -8.35
C ALA A 158 -11.41 12.78 -7.32
N TYR A 159 -11.73 12.65 -6.04
CA TYR A 159 -10.91 13.15 -4.94
C TYR A 159 -9.50 12.53 -4.97
N MET A 160 -9.40 11.21 -5.07
CA MET A 160 -8.12 10.52 -5.18
C MET A 160 -7.33 10.97 -6.41
N SER A 161 -7.98 11.17 -7.55
CA SER A 161 -7.32 11.63 -8.79
C SER A 161 -6.76 13.04 -8.66
N VAL A 162 -7.51 13.97 -8.06
CA VAL A 162 -7.04 15.34 -7.82
C VAL A 162 -5.83 15.35 -6.90
N TRP A 163 -5.90 14.64 -5.77
CA TRP A 163 -4.79 14.56 -4.81
C TRP A 163 -3.58 13.84 -5.38
N PHE A 164 -3.79 12.83 -6.22
CA PHE A 164 -2.70 12.13 -6.90
C PHE A 164 -1.84 13.10 -7.72
N VAL A 165 -2.46 14.03 -8.46
CA VAL A 165 -1.73 15.06 -9.22
C VAL A 165 -1.01 16.03 -8.28
N ILE A 166 -1.68 16.47 -7.22
CA ILE A 166 -1.08 17.41 -6.24
C ILE A 166 0.16 16.80 -5.58
N TYR A 167 0.11 15.53 -5.18
CA TYR A 167 1.25 14.83 -4.57
C TYR A 167 2.40 14.57 -5.53
N CYS A 168 2.21 14.75 -6.85
CA CYS A 168 3.31 14.71 -7.81
C CYS A 168 4.08 16.03 -7.89
N PHE A 169 3.55 17.13 -7.35
CA PHE A 169 4.24 18.42 -7.38
C PHE A 169 5.33 18.53 -6.28
N PRO A 170 6.38 19.31 -6.52
CA PRO A 170 7.40 19.59 -5.51
C PRO A 170 6.88 20.54 -4.43
N TYR A 171 7.49 20.47 -3.24
CA TYR A 171 7.06 21.24 -2.06
C TYR A 171 7.34 22.74 -2.15
N ALA A 172 8.40 23.14 -2.88
CA ALA A 172 8.78 24.54 -3.07
C ALA A 172 9.53 24.71 -4.40
N LEU A 173 9.49 25.92 -4.95
CA LEU A 173 10.30 26.35 -6.10
C LEU A 173 11.32 27.41 -5.65
N PRO A 174 12.55 27.42 -6.16
CA PRO A 174 13.14 26.48 -7.13
C PRO A 174 13.52 25.11 -6.51
N THR A 175 13.45 24.03 -7.30
CA THR A 175 13.80 22.66 -6.85
C THR A 175 15.22 22.28 -7.21
N ASP A 176 15.96 21.76 -6.23
CA ASP A 176 17.24 21.09 -6.41
C ASP A 176 17.04 19.57 -6.55
N ALA A 177 18.05 18.86 -7.08
CA ALA A 177 18.02 17.40 -7.18
C ALA A 177 17.86 16.68 -5.81
N GLN A 178 18.15 17.38 -4.71
CA GLN A 178 17.94 16.87 -3.35
C GLN A 178 16.54 17.20 -2.78
N SER A 179 15.85 18.21 -3.30
CA SER A 179 14.53 18.65 -2.82
C SER A 179 13.38 18.31 -3.77
N MET A 180 13.68 17.73 -4.94
CA MET A 180 12.69 17.31 -5.92
C MET A 180 11.85 16.14 -5.41
N ASN A 181 10.54 16.21 -5.64
CA ASN A 181 9.62 15.11 -5.35
C ASN A 181 9.71 14.04 -6.46
N TYR A 182 10.36 12.92 -6.16
CA TYR A 182 10.50 11.78 -7.08
C TYR A 182 9.35 10.76 -6.98
N ALA A 183 8.26 11.06 -6.26
CA ALA A 183 7.17 10.11 -6.04
C ALA A 183 6.51 9.65 -7.35
N CYS A 184 6.33 10.56 -8.32
CA CYS A 184 5.73 10.24 -9.62
C CYS A 184 6.59 9.26 -10.44
N VAL A 185 7.92 9.43 -10.40
CA VAL A 185 8.87 8.58 -11.11
C VAL A 185 8.91 7.19 -10.48
N ILE A 186 8.96 7.12 -9.15
CA ILE A 186 8.95 5.83 -8.42
C ILE A 186 7.64 5.08 -8.67
N TRP A 187 6.50 5.77 -8.57
CA TRP A 187 5.20 5.18 -8.86
C TRP A 187 5.10 4.70 -10.33
N GLY A 188 5.50 5.53 -11.28
CA GLY A 188 5.45 5.20 -12.71
C GLY A 188 6.39 4.05 -13.07
N GLY A 189 7.61 4.06 -12.54
CA GLY A 189 8.58 2.99 -12.72
C GLY A 189 8.12 1.66 -12.14
N LEU A 190 7.56 1.66 -10.93
CA LEU A 190 7.02 0.44 -10.33
C LEU A 190 5.80 -0.08 -11.11
N THR A 191 4.91 0.81 -11.53
CA THR A 191 3.73 0.43 -12.33
C THR A 191 4.14 -0.18 -13.67
N ALA A 192 5.13 0.41 -14.35
CA ALA A 192 5.69 -0.12 -15.59
C ALA A 192 6.35 -1.49 -15.36
N PHE A 193 7.12 -1.65 -14.27
CA PHE A 193 7.73 -2.94 -13.91
C PHE A 193 6.68 -4.04 -13.68
N VAL A 194 5.62 -3.73 -12.94
CA VAL A 194 4.51 -4.67 -12.70
C VAL A 194 3.75 -4.98 -13.99
N ALA A 195 3.51 -3.98 -14.85
CA ALA A 195 2.88 -4.20 -16.14
C ALA A 195 3.73 -5.10 -17.05
N LEU A 196 5.04 -4.87 -17.12
CA LEU A 196 5.97 -5.74 -17.85
C LEU A 196 5.92 -7.18 -17.31
N TRP A 197 5.99 -7.36 -16.00
CA TRP A 197 5.85 -8.67 -15.37
C TRP A 197 4.54 -9.37 -15.74
N TRP A 198 3.44 -8.62 -15.74
CA TRP A 198 2.12 -9.11 -16.12
C TRP A 198 2.07 -9.62 -17.57
N PHE A 199 2.60 -8.84 -18.52
CA PHE A 199 2.61 -9.19 -19.93
C PHE A 199 3.58 -10.34 -20.28
N LEU A 200 4.73 -10.38 -19.60
CA LEU A 200 5.78 -11.37 -19.87
C LEU A 200 5.42 -12.78 -19.39
N GLY A 201 4.68 -12.92 -18.28
CA GLY A 201 4.42 -14.25 -17.73
C GLY A 201 3.23 -14.38 -16.80
N ALA A 202 2.96 -13.39 -15.94
CA ALA A 202 1.98 -13.57 -14.86
C ALA A 202 0.56 -13.86 -15.37
N ARG A 203 0.17 -13.26 -16.51
CA ARG A 203 -1.14 -13.52 -17.14
C ARG A 203 -1.40 -14.98 -17.54
N LYS A 204 -0.36 -15.80 -17.69
CA LYS A 204 -0.47 -17.21 -18.13
C LYS A 204 -0.75 -18.16 -16.97
N GLY A 205 -0.35 -17.79 -15.75
CA GLY A 205 -0.52 -18.59 -14.54
C GLY A 205 -1.58 -18.02 -13.58
N TYR A 206 -2.15 -16.85 -13.88
CA TYR A 206 -3.11 -16.21 -13.00
C TYR A 206 -4.48 -16.90 -13.04
N GLU A 207 -4.84 -17.57 -11.96
CA GLU A 207 -6.19 -18.04 -11.71
C GLU A 207 -6.83 -17.11 -10.68
N GLY A 208 -7.98 -16.53 -11.03
CA GLY A 208 -8.68 -15.61 -10.14
C GLY A 208 -8.99 -16.25 -8.79
N PRO A 209 -9.14 -15.45 -7.72
CA PRO A 209 -9.31 -15.98 -6.37
C PRO A 209 -10.52 -16.91 -6.31
N THR A 210 -10.25 -18.20 -6.06
CA THR A 210 -11.30 -19.19 -5.83
C THR A 210 -11.98 -18.87 -4.51
N THR A 211 -13.26 -18.51 -4.55
CA THR A 211 -14.06 -18.22 -3.35
C THR A 211 -14.25 -19.53 -2.56
N THR A 212 -13.30 -19.86 -1.68
CA THR A 212 -13.46 -20.94 -0.71
C THR A 212 -14.42 -20.45 0.38
N GLY A 213 -15.71 -20.45 0.07
CA GLY A 213 -16.76 -19.92 0.95
C GLY A 213 -17.97 -19.37 0.21
N GLY A 214 -18.61 -20.20 -0.63
CA GLY A 214 -20.05 -20.14 -0.89
C GLY A 214 -20.64 -18.86 -1.48
N VAL A 215 -20.18 -18.41 -2.66
CA VAL A 215 -21.05 -18.05 -3.78
C VAL A 215 -20.20 -18.26 -5.03
N VAL A 216 -20.50 -19.31 -5.79
CA VAL A 216 -20.00 -19.46 -7.16
C VAL A 216 -20.64 -18.31 -7.93
N ALA A 217 -19.88 -17.24 -8.18
CA ALA A 217 -20.24 -16.32 -9.25
C ALA A 217 -19.99 -17.09 -10.55
N GLU A 218 -21.01 -17.81 -10.98
CA GLU A 218 -21.10 -18.45 -12.29
C GLU A 218 -20.90 -17.34 -13.33
N MET A 219 -19.65 -17.14 -13.74
CA MET A 219 -19.34 -16.36 -14.93
C MET A 219 -19.81 -17.22 -16.09
N GLU A 220 -21.05 -16.99 -16.56
CA GLU A 220 -21.49 -17.42 -17.88
C GLU A 220 -20.58 -16.76 -18.93
N VAL A 221 -19.50 -17.45 -19.24
CA VAL A 221 -18.81 -17.38 -20.52
C VAL A 221 -19.48 -18.44 -21.39
N GLY A 222 -20.38 -18.03 -22.28
CA GLY A 222 -21.12 -19.02 -23.05
C GLY A 222 -22.06 -18.47 -24.11
N GLY A 223 -21.62 -17.51 -24.91
CA GLY A 223 -22.21 -17.35 -26.23
C GLY A 223 -21.94 -18.60 -27.06
N ALA A 224 -22.88 -19.55 -27.07
CA ALA A 224 -22.93 -20.65 -28.02
C ALA A 224 -24.24 -20.55 -28.81
N ARG A 225 -24.08 -20.17 -30.07
CA ARG A 225 -25.10 -20.27 -31.11
C ARG A 225 -25.42 -21.75 -31.41
N HIS A 226 -26.65 -21.95 -31.90
CA HIS A 226 -27.15 -23.00 -32.81
C HIS A 226 -27.58 -24.39 -32.32
N ALA A 227 -28.76 -24.75 -32.83
CA ALA A 227 -29.35 -26.08 -33.09
C ALA A 227 -29.84 -26.85 -31.84
N ALA A 228 -31.08 -27.35 -31.77
CA ALA A 228 -32.12 -27.61 -32.76
C ALA A 228 -33.52 -27.42 -32.14
#